data_AF-A0A7S2D3V5-F1
#
_entry.id   AF-A0A7S2D3V5-F1
#
_cell.length_a   1.000
_cell.length_b   1.000
_cell.length_c   1.000
_cell.angle_alpha   90.00
_cell.angle_beta   90.00
_cell.angle_gamma   90.00
#
_symmetry.space_group_name_H-M   'P 1'
#
loop_
_entity.id
_entity.type
_entity.pdbx_description
1 polymer ?
#
loop_
_entity_poly.entity_id
_entity_poly.type
_entity_poly.pdbx_seq_one_letter_code
_entity_poly.pdbx_strand_id
1 'polypeptide(L)'
;DIGRGGTQNNSKRLNEGANINRSLLALANCISALADISKRGGAASGTHVPYRDSKLTRLLKDSLGGECRTMMIANVSPASDQFDETLNTLKYADRAKRIKTKDASNRTKKVRSSMAPNVSLSQRGEAARVVARQRAAERSAAVQSENIKKAE
;
A
#
# COMPACT_ATOMS: atom_id res chain seq x y z
N ASP A 1 30.71 -53.09 0.12
CA ASP A 1 30.75 -51.64 0.40
C ASP A 1 29.34 -51.01 0.25
N ILE A 2 28.38 -51.38 1.11
CA ILE A 2 26.94 -51.04 0.97
C ILE A 2 26.46 -50.00 2.03
N GLY A 3 27.34 -49.52 2.91
CA GLY A 3 26.94 -48.70 4.07
C GLY A 3 26.94 -47.18 3.90
N ARG A 4 27.47 -46.62 2.80
CA ARG A 4 27.82 -45.19 2.73
C ARG A 4 26.89 -44.29 1.90
N GLY A 5 25.96 -44.89 1.12
CA GLY A 5 25.06 -44.16 0.21
C GLY A 5 23.80 -43.57 0.86
N GLY A 6 23.21 -44.26 1.83
CA GLY A 6 21.96 -43.82 2.48
C GLY A 6 22.12 -42.57 3.35
N THR A 7 23.27 -42.43 4.02
CA THR A 7 23.56 -41.30 4.92
C THR A 7 23.78 -40.00 4.16
N GLN A 8 24.49 -40.05 3.03
CA GLN A 8 24.73 -38.88 2.16
C GLN A 8 23.43 -38.29 1.58
N ASN A 9 22.52 -39.16 1.13
CA ASN A 9 21.24 -38.72 0.58
C ASN A 9 20.36 -38.08 1.65
N ASN A 10 20.35 -38.65 2.86
CA ASN A 10 19.61 -38.06 3.97
C ASN A 10 20.21 -36.69 4.37
N SER A 11 21.54 -36.58 4.46
CA SER A 11 22.23 -35.31 4.74
C SER A 11 21.92 -34.23 3.70
N LYS A 12 21.87 -34.58 2.41
CA LYS A 12 21.51 -33.64 1.33
C LYS A 12 20.06 -33.14 1.48
N ARG A 13 19.10 -34.04 1.73
CA ARG A 13 17.68 -33.68 1.92
C ARG A 13 17.47 -32.84 3.17
N LEU A 14 18.17 -33.13 4.25
CA LEU A 14 18.13 -32.33 5.48
C LEU A 14 18.69 -30.92 5.26
N ASN A 15 19.82 -30.81 4.57
CA ASN A 15 20.40 -29.51 4.23
C ASN A 15 19.51 -28.71 3.27
N GLU A 16 18.88 -29.37 2.30
CA GLU A 16 17.90 -28.74 1.42
C GLU A 16 16.70 -28.19 2.21
N GLY A 17 16.12 -29.01 3.09
CA GLY A 17 15.01 -28.59 3.96
C GLY A 17 15.38 -27.40 4.85
N ALA A 18 16.59 -27.40 5.42
CA ALA A 18 17.10 -26.28 6.21
C ALA A 18 17.21 -25.00 5.37
N ASN A 19 17.70 -25.09 4.13
CA ASN A 19 17.83 -23.93 3.24
C ASN A 19 16.47 -23.39 2.77
N ILE A 20 15.49 -24.27 2.50
CA ILE A 20 14.11 -23.87 2.18
C ILE A 20 13.53 -23.10 3.37
N ASN A 21 13.57 -23.68 4.56
CA ASN A 21 13.03 -23.06 5.77
C ASN A 21 13.72 -21.75 6.12
N ARG A 22 15.03 -21.63 5.88
CA ARG A 22 15.76 -20.36 6.06
C ARG A 22 15.19 -19.24 5.19
N SER A 23 14.92 -19.54 3.92
CA SER A 23 14.36 -18.54 2.99
C SER A 23 12.91 -18.17 3.32
N LEU A 24 12.11 -19.15 3.77
CA LEU A 24 10.73 -18.93 4.20
C LEU A 24 10.65 -18.13 5.50
N LEU A 25 11.55 -18.38 6.45
CA LEU A 25 11.64 -17.61 7.69
C LEU A 25 12.02 -16.15 7.41
N ALA A 26 13.00 -15.91 6.53
CA ALA A 26 13.35 -14.56 6.11
C ALA A 26 12.15 -13.83 5.48
N LEU A 27 11.34 -14.54 4.68
CA LEU A 27 10.12 -14.00 4.09
C LEU A 27 9.08 -13.67 5.18
N ALA A 28 8.90 -14.54 6.18
CA ALA A 28 8.02 -14.31 7.33
C ALA A 28 8.39 -13.03 8.10
N ASN A 29 9.69 -12.82 8.33
CA ASN A 29 10.20 -11.65 9.01
C ASN A 29 9.94 -10.37 8.20
N CYS A 30 10.15 -10.43 6.88
CA CYS A 30 9.85 -9.31 5.98
C CYS A 30 8.36 -8.95 6.01
N ILE A 31 7.47 -9.95 5.90
CA ILE A 31 6.01 -9.73 5.91
C ILE A 31 5.56 -9.14 7.24
N SER A 32 6.07 -9.65 8.35
CA SER A 32 5.71 -9.16 9.68
C SER A 32 6.14 -7.70 9.88
N ALA A 33 7.39 -7.37 9.51
CA ALA A 33 7.88 -6.00 9.57
C ALA A 33 7.05 -5.04 8.68
N LEU A 34 6.68 -5.47 7.47
CA LEU A 34 5.86 -4.67 6.55
C LEU A 34 4.42 -4.46 7.03
N ALA A 35 3.83 -5.48 7.64
CA ALA A 35 2.51 -5.39 8.24
C ALA A 35 2.52 -4.36 9.39
N ASP A 36 3.56 -4.37 10.22
CA ASP A 36 3.72 -3.41 11.33
C ASP A 36 3.94 -1.98 10.83
N ILE A 37 4.77 -1.79 9.80
CA ILE A 37 4.97 -0.48 9.14
C ILE A 37 3.63 0.06 8.61
N SER A 38 2.84 -0.81 7.96
CA SER A 38 1.53 -0.44 7.42
C SER A 38 0.53 -0.05 8.53
N LYS A 39 0.66 -0.63 9.72
CA LYS A 39 -0.16 -0.32 10.90
C LYS A 39 0.24 0.99 11.58
N ARG A 40 1.52 1.32 11.64
CA ARG A 40 2.08 2.47 12.39
C ARG A 40 2.14 3.80 11.60
N GLY A 41 1.53 3.88 10.41
CA GLY A 41 1.49 5.10 9.62
C GLY A 41 2.41 5.10 8.38
N GLY A 42 2.84 3.94 7.92
CA GLY A 42 3.62 3.80 6.68
C GLY A 42 5.12 4.00 6.89
N ALA A 43 5.83 4.36 5.81
CA ALA A 43 7.30 4.40 5.77
C ALA A 43 7.96 5.35 6.81
N ALA A 44 7.19 6.23 7.44
CA ALA A 44 7.66 7.10 8.53
C ALA A 44 7.99 6.33 9.83
N SER A 45 7.59 5.06 9.96
CA SER A 45 7.82 4.23 11.15
C SER A 45 9.31 3.90 11.42
N GLY A 46 10.23 4.21 10.50
CA GLY A 46 11.68 3.97 10.67
C GLY A 46 12.09 2.49 10.80
N THR A 47 11.14 1.56 10.70
CA THR A 47 11.36 0.13 10.92
C THR A 47 12.10 -0.48 9.73
N HIS A 48 13.25 -1.09 10.00
CA HIS A 48 14.04 -1.78 8.99
C HIS A 48 13.36 -3.09 8.55
N VAL A 49 13.22 -3.30 7.25
CA VAL A 49 12.71 -4.55 6.68
C VAL A 49 13.90 -5.39 6.18
N PRO A 50 14.11 -6.61 6.69
CA PRO A 50 15.34 -7.38 6.46
C PRO A 50 15.32 -8.14 5.13
N TYR A 51 15.11 -7.43 4.01
CA TYR A 51 15.08 -8.04 2.68
C TYR A 51 16.38 -8.76 2.31
N ARG A 52 17.50 -8.42 2.94
CA ARG A 52 18.84 -8.95 2.63
C ARG A 52 19.12 -10.33 3.22
N ASP A 53 18.27 -10.82 4.13
CA ASP A 53 18.50 -12.09 4.85
C ASP A 53 18.45 -13.33 3.94
N SER A 54 17.80 -13.22 2.77
CA SER A 54 17.80 -14.27 1.76
C SER A 54 17.82 -13.71 0.33
N LYS A 55 18.25 -14.52 -0.64
CA LYS A 55 18.16 -14.16 -2.06
C LYS A 55 16.70 -13.98 -2.50
N LEU A 56 15.79 -14.81 -1.98
CA LEU A 56 14.37 -14.79 -2.30
C LEU A 56 13.72 -13.46 -1.89
N THR A 57 13.95 -13.00 -0.66
CA THR A 57 13.39 -11.74 -0.17
C THR A 57 13.95 -10.52 -0.88
N ARG A 58 15.18 -10.60 -1.43
CA ARG A 58 15.74 -9.53 -2.27
C ARG A 58 15.01 -9.42 -3.61
N LEU A 59 14.72 -10.56 -4.23
CA LEU A 59 13.96 -10.62 -5.49
C LEU A 59 12.52 -10.13 -5.28
N LEU A 60 11.89 -10.50 -4.17
CA LEU A 60 10.52 -10.13 -3.84
C LEU A 60 10.38 -8.74 -3.19
N LYS A 61 11.47 -7.98 -3.03
CA LYS A 61 11.44 -6.66 -2.37
C LYS A 61 10.38 -5.73 -2.98
N ASP A 62 10.35 -5.66 -4.31
CA ASP A 62 9.42 -4.78 -5.01
C ASP A 62 7.98 -5.32 -4.95
N SER A 63 7.80 -6.64 -5.00
CA SER A 63 6.50 -7.30 -4.81
C SER A 63 5.90 -7.04 -3.43
N LEU A 64 6.71 -7.12 -2.36
CA LEU A 64 6.19 -7.05 -0.99
C LEU A 64 5.96 -5.62 -0.51
N GLY A 65 6.86 -4.68 -0.80
CA GLY A 65 6.79 -3.31 -0.27
C GLY A 65 7.02 -2.20 -1.29
N GLY A 66 7.15 -2.55 -2.57
CA GLY A 66 7.44 -1.63 -3.66
C GLY A 66 6.19 -1.22 -4.45
N GLU A 67 6.36 -1.11 -5.77
CA GLU A 67 5.34 -0.60 -6.70
C GLU A 67 4.59 -1.70 -7.45
N CYS A 68 4.54 -2.90 -6.88
CA CYS A 68 3.82 -4.02 -7.45
C CYS A 68 2.42 -4.20 -6.82
N ARG A 69 1.50 -4.74 -7.62
CA ARG A 69 0.29 -5.39 -7.13
C ARG A 69 0.61 -6.86 -6.91
N THR A 70 0.46 -7.32 -5.67
CA THR A 70 0.87 -8.67 -5.29
C THR A 70 -0.30 -9.42 -4.69
N MET A 71 -0.45 -10.67 -5.12
CA MET A 71 -1.40 -11.63 -4.58
C MET A 71 -0.65 -12.80 -3.97
N MET A 72 -1.17 -13.31 -2.86
CA MET A 72 -0.68 -14.51 -2.21
C MET A 72 -1.76 -15.59 -2.29
N ILE A 73 -1.38 -16.79 -2.71
CA ILE A 73 -2.23 -17.98 -2.65
C ILE A 73 -1.75 -18.82 -1.47
N ALA A 74 -2.64 -19.08 -0.52
CA ALA A 74 -2.35 -19.89 0.66
C ALA A 74 -2.93 -21.30 0.46
N ASN A 75 -2.04 -22.28 0.33
CA ASN A 75 -2.43 -23.68 0.21
C ASN A 75 -2.44 -24.31 1.60
N VAL A 76 -3.57 -24.92 1.97
CA VAL A 76 -3.79 -25.49 3.30
C VAL A 76 -4.34 -26.91 3.19
N SER A 77 -4.15 -27.70 4.24
CA SER A 77 -4.71 -29.06 4.35
C SER A 77 -5.78 -29.11 5.45
N PRO A 78 -6.92 -29.78 5.21
CA PRO A 78 -7.93 -30.01 6.24
C PRO A 78 -7.58 -31.17 7.20
N ALA A 79 -6.47 -31.88 6.95
CA ALA A 79 -6.07 -33.02 7.76
C ALA A 79 -5.64 -32.59 9.18
N SER A 80 -6.03 -33.37 10.20
CA SER A 80 -5.84 -33.02 11.62
C SER A 80 -4.38 -33.00 12.04
N ASP A 81 -3.56 -33.86 11.43
CA ASP A 81 -2.11 -33.93 11.61
C ASP A 81 -1.37 -32.71 11.05
N GLN A 82 -1.98 -31.98 10.11
CA GLN A 82 -1.43 -30.75 9.52
C GLN A 82 -2.01 -29.47 10.11
N PHE A 83 -2.84 -29.56 11.17
CA PHE A 83 -3.58 -28.43 11.72
C PHE A 83 -2.67 -27.23 12.07
N ASP A 84 -1.56 -27.48 12.76
CA ASP A 84 -0.65 -26.43 13.21
C ASP A 84 0.00 -25.69 12.03
N GLU A 85 0.41 -26.42 11.00
CA GLU A 85 1.03 -25.85 9.80
C GLU A 85 0.01 -25.09 8.93
N THR A 86 -1.21 -25.61 8.81
CA THR A 86 -2.33 -24.91 8.18
C THR A 86 -2.62 -23.59 8.91
N LEU A 87 -2.68 -23.63 10.25
CA LEU A 87 -2.90 -22.43 11.06
C LEU A 87 -1.76 -21.41 10.90
N ASN A 88 -0.51 -21.87 10.85
CA ASN A 88 0.64 -21.01 10.62
C ASN A 88 0.58 -20.33 9.24
N THR A 89 0.19 -21.08 8.20
CA THR A 89 -0.01 -20.57 6.84
C THR A 89 -1.11 -19.51 6.79
N LEU A 90 -2.22 -19.71 7.50
CA LEU A 90 -3.31 -18.73 7.57
C LEU A 90 -2.91 -17.46 8.33
N LYS A 91 -2.21 -17.60 9.47
CA LYS A 91 -1.64 -16.45 10.21
C LYS A 91 -0.70 -15.65 9.33
N TYR A 92 0.07 -16.34 8.50
CA TYR A 92 0.98 -15.73 7.54
C TYR A 92 0.23 -14.90 6.50
N ALA A 93 -0.82 -15.45 5.89
CA ALA A 93 -1.67 -14.76 4.95
C ALA A 93 -2.39 -13.54 5.57
N ASP A 94 -2.86 -13.64 6.82
CA ASP A 94 -3.50 -12.52 7.52
C ASP A 94 -2.53 -11.34 7.71
N ARG A 95 -1.26 -11.62 8.04
CA ARG A 95 -0.24 -10.55 8.12
C ARG A 95 0.03 -9.94 6.76
N ALA A 96 0.19 -10.77 5.72
CA ALA A 96 0.44 -10.31 4.35
C ALA A 96 -0.67 -9.39 3.84
N LYS A 97 -1.94 -9.69 4.15
CA LYS A 97 -3.11 -8.87 3.80
C LYS A 97 -3.03 -7.43 4.32
N ARG A 98 -2.31 -7.18 5.42
CA ARG A 98 -2.21 -5.85 6.05
C ARG A 98 -1.19 -4.95 5.37
N ILE A 99 -0.34 -5.52 4.51
CA ILE A 99 0.72 -4.78 3.83
C ILE A 99 0.10 -3.85 2.78
N LYS A 100 0.42 -2.55 2.88
CA LYS A 100 0.01 -1.56 1.89
C LYS A 100 1.17 -1.25 0.95
N THR A 101 1.04 -1.61 -0.33
CA THR A 101 2.02 -1.21 -1.36
C THR A 101 1.77 0.22 -1.83
N LYS A 102 2.82 0.88 -2.32
CA LYS A 102 2.76 2.29 -2.73
C LYS A 102 1.77 2.52 -3.87
N ASP A 103 1.70 1.56 -4.79
CA ASP A 103 0.97 1.67 -6.04
C ASP A 103 -0.57 1.59 -5.87
N ALA A 104 -1.04 0.92 -4.81
CA ALA A 104 -2.46 0.88 -4.45
C ALA A 104 -3.00 2.29 -4.13
N SER A 105 -2.18 3.18 -3.57
CA SER A 105 -2.57 4.55 -3.22
C SER A 105 -2.48 5.53 -4.40
N ASN A 106 -1.62 5.25 -5.38
CA ASN A 106 -1.29 6.19 -6.46
C ASN A 106 -2.32 6.17 -7.60
N ARG A 107 -2.89 5.00 -7.95
CA ARG A 107 -3.93 4.93 -8.99
C ARG A 107 -5.25 5.58 -8.60
N THR A 108 -5.68 5.46 -7.34
CA THR A 108 -6.88 6.15 -6.85
C THR A 108 -6.74 7.68 -6.92
N LYS A 109 -5.53 8.22 -6.75
CA LYS A 109 -5.26 9.65 -6.89
C LYS A 109 -5.22 10.07 -8.36
N LYS A 110 -4.60 9.27 -9.24
CA LYS A 110 -4.49 9.57 -10.67
C LYS A 110 -5.83 9.53 -11.40
N VAL A 111 -6.71 8.56 -11.09
CA VAL A 111 -8.05 8.46 -11.68
C VAL A 111 -8.97 9.61 -11.24
N ARG A 112 -8.88 10.03 -9.97
CA ARG A 112 -9.63 11.22 -9.49
C ARG A 112 -9.14 12.51 -10.13
N SER A 113 -7.85 12.63 -10.41
CA SER A 113 -7.29 13.79 -11.11
C SER A 113 -7.68 13.83 -12.60
N SER A 114 -7.86 12.69 -13.26
CA SER A 114 -8.27 12.62 -14.67
C SER A 114 -9.78 12.76 -14.89
N MET A 115 -10.57 12.71 -13.83
CA MET A 115 -12.03 12.91 -13.83
C MET A 115 -12.44 14.29 -13.27
N ALA A 116 -11.49 15.14 -12.88
CA ALA A 116 -11.79 16.54 -12.64
C ALA A 116 -12.12 17.17 -14.01
N PRO A 117 -13.28 17.84 -14.17
CA PRO A 117 -13.55 18.57 -15.40
C PRO A 117 -12.41 19.56 -15.62
N ASN A 118 -11.82 19.50 -16.80
CA ASN A 118 -10.75 20.38 -17.25
C ASN A 118 -11.34 21.78 -17.45
N VAL A 119 -11.71 22.45 -16.35
CA VAL A 119 -12.05 23.87 -16.35
C VAL A 119 -10.72 24.57 -16.47
N SER A 120 -10.42 25.01 -17.68
CA SER A 120 -9.24 25.79 -18.02
C SER A 120 -9.04 26.88 -16.97
N LEU A 121 -7.81 27.01 -16.47
CA LEU A 121 -7.44 27.99 -15.44
C LEU A 121 -7.84 29.44 -15.82
N SER A 122 -8.07 29.73 -17.10
CA SER A 122 -8.60 31.00 -17.60
C SER A 122 -10.04 31.30 -17.15
N GLN A 123 -10.91 30.29 -17.07
CA GLN A 123 -12.34 30.48 -16.74
C GLN A 123 -12.58 30.74 -15.24
N ARG A 124 -11.70 30.25 -14.35
CA ARG A 124 -11.81 30.54 -12.90
C ARG A 124 -11.53 32.01 -12.57
N GLY A 125 -10.66 32.67 -13.34
CA GLY A 125 -10.36 34.10 -13.17
C GLY A 125 -11.51 35.01 -13.62
N GLU A 126 -12.20 34.64 -14.70
CA GLU A 126 -13.31 35.43 -15.24
C GLU A 126 -14.56 35.34 -14.37
N ALA A 127 -14.92 34.15 -13.88
CA ALA A 127 -16.08 33.97 -13.00
C ALA A 127 -15.96 34.80 -11.71
N ALA A 128 -14.77 34.84 -11.09
CA ALA A 128 -14.54 35.65 -9.90
C ALA A 128 -14.62 37.17 -10.19
N ARG A 129 -14.16 37.61 -11.36
CA ARG A 129 -14.23 39.02 -11.78
C ARG A 129 -15.65 39.47 -12.09
N VAL A 130 -16.48 38.62 -12.69
CA VAL A 130 -17.89 38.93 -12.98
C VAL A 130 -18.70 39.07 -11.68
N VAL A 131 -18.52 38.15 -10.72
CA VAL A 131 -19.20 38.22 -9.42
C VAL A 131 -18.76 39.45 -8.61
N ALA A 132 -17.46 39.81 -8.66
CA ALA A 132 -16.97 41.03 -8.01
C ALA A 132 -17.57 42.31 -8.63
N ARG A 133 -17.73 42.35 -9.97
CA ARG A 133 -18.37 43.47 -10.67
C ARG A 133 -19.86 43.59 -10.34
N GLN A 134 -20.60 42.48 -10.29
CA GLN A 134 -22.01 42.49 -9.89
C GLN A 134 -22.20 42.98 -8.46
N ARG A 135 -21.41 42.47 -7.50
CA ARG A 135 -21.50 42.92 -6.10
C ARG A 135 -21.12 44.39 -5.92
N ALA A 136 -20.17 44.89 -6.70
CA ALA A 136 -19.82 46.31 -6.69
C ALA A 136 -20.95 47.17 -7.26
N ALA A 137 -21.58 46.74 -8.36
CA ALA A 137 -22.72 47.44 -8.98
C ALA A 137 -23.96 47.44 -8.06
N GLU A 138 -24.25 46.31 -7.40
CA GLU A 138 -25.34 46.19 -6.42
C GLU A 138 -25.12 47.10 -5.20
N ARG A 139 -23.87 47.19 -4.70
CA ARG A 139 -23.53 48.11 -3.61
C ARG A 139 -23.69 49.58 -4.02
N SER A 140 -23.28 49.96 -5.24
CA SER A 140 -23.49 51.33 -5.72
C SER A 140 -24.97 51.68 -5.89
N ALA A 141 -25.79 50.73 -6.37
CA ALA A 141 -27.24 50.93 -6.48
C ALA A 141 -27.92 51.06 -5.11
N ALA A 142 -27.49 50.27 -4.11
CA ALA A 142 -27.98 50.37 -2.74
C ALA A 142 -27.65 51.74 -2.12
N VAL A 143 -26.42 52.24 -2.29
CA VAL A 143 -25.99 53.56 -1.78
C VAL A 143 -26.77 54.71 -2.45
N GLN A 144 -27.05 54.62 -3.75
CA GLN A 144 -27.90 55.60 -4.44
C GLN A 144 -29.34 55.59 -3.91
N SER A 145 -29.90 54.41 -3.65
CA SER A 145 -31.26 54.28 -3.10
C SER A 145 -31.38 54.81 -1.67
N GLU A 146 -30.34 54.71 -0.85
CA GLU A 146 -30.30 55.28 0.50
C GLU A 146 -30.13 56.81 0.49
N ASN A 147 -29.33 57.35 -0.43
CA ASN A 147 -29.14 58.79 -0.55
C ASN A 147 -30.39 59.51 -1.06
N ILE A 148 -31.18 58.87 -1.94
CA ILE A 148 -32.46 59.43 -2.42
C ILE A 148 -33.48 59.47 -1.27
N LYS A 149 -33.55 58.43 -0.42
CA LYS A 149 -34.46 58.37 0.73
C LYS A 149 -34.12 59.33 1.88
N LYS A 150 -32.89 59.86 1.93
CA LYS A 150 -32.48 60.89 2.90
C LYS A 150 -32.67 62.33 2.40
N ALA A 151 -33.03 62.49 1.13
CA ALA A 151 -33.23 63.79 0.49
C ALA A 151 -34.72 64.18 0.37
N GLU A 152 -35.64 63.28 0.74
CA GLU A 152 -37.06 63.54 1.02
C GLU A 152 -37.29 63.69 2.52
#